data_AF-A0A498MBF2-F1
#
_entry.id   AF-A0A498MBF2-F1
#
_cell.length_a   1.000
_cell.length_b   1.000
_cell.length_c   1.000
_cell.angle_alpha   90.00
_cell.angle_beta   90.00
_cell.angle_gamma   90.00
#
_symmetry.space_group_name_H-M   'P 1'
#
loop_
_entity.id
_entity.type
_entity.pdbx_description
1 polymer ?
#
loop_
_entity_poly.entity_id
_entity_poly.type
_entity_poly.pdbx_seq_one_letter_code
_entity_poly.pdbx_strand_id
1 'polypeptide(L)'
;MGSFSCHCDGRKGVRLATDGRQCEKIPECLDLNDYKHEEMLYLGEQFSGLPVIYLRFRLQADTNRFAAEFDFRTYDPEGVILYAESSQDSWFMLGLRSGRIEVQFKNEHSIKMTSGGKAINDGQWHVISVEELMGSISVKISKEAVMSINSPERLFSPVNDKLETKVYIAGLPNRNESLIKPINPRLDGCIRGWNLMNQGASGVKEVIQEKESKHCYVYVEKGSFFSGRGLALFNIDYGRTGRWTLDVAMSIRPSSSTGVLFALVSNGSVPLSVVVVTRGPDDADLQVFVDHMCVATLQSLMLCYPDRLLVEMRASADELQITANSSSVSYGDSDTLKAALTRLSSAMQGPVDTYVGGLPDLPLSVSPVSAFYHGCLEISVNGRQLDFDEAVGKDNSIKSHSCPPVSSPVPPAAESQP
;
A
#
# COMPACT_ATOMS: atom_id res chain seq x y z
N MET A 1 -42.45 26.78 4.28
CA MET A 1 -41.12 27.36 4.03
C MET A 1 -40.15 26.22 3.83
N GLY A 2 -39.42 26.19 2.71
CA GLY A 2 -38.38 25.18 2.49
C GLY A 2 -37.05 25.66 3.07
N SER A 3 -36.30 24.78 3.72
CA SER A 3 -34.90 25.01 4.07
C SER A 3 -34.00 24.41 2.99
N PHE A 4 -32.95 25.13 2.61
CA PHE A 4 -31.90 24.60 1.74
C PHE A 4 -30.71 24.17 2.60
N SER A 5 -30.13 23.01 2.32
CA SER A 5 -28.86 22.56 2.90
C SER A 5 -27.76 22.64 1.85
N CYS A 6 -26.66 23.30 2.18
CA CYS A 6 -25.47 23.36 1.33
C CYS A 6 -24.53 22.19 1.69
N HIS A 7 -24.09 21.45 0.68
CA HIS A 7 -23.13 20.36 0.83
C HIS A 7 -21.92 20.62 -0.08
N CYS A 8 -20.74 20.35 0.45
CA CYS A 8 -19.49 20.38 -0.32
C CYS A 8 -19.01 18.95 -0.54
N ASP A 9 -18.54 18.67 -1.75
CA ASP A 9 -18.03 17.35 -2.09
C ASP A 9 -16.59 17.19 -1.60
N GLY A 10 -16.42 16.58 -0.43
CA GLY A 10 -15.12 16.29 0.17
C GLY A 10 -14.18 15.52 -0.75
N ARG A 11 -14.71 14.69 -1.65
CA ARG A 11 -13.92 13.91 -2.63
C ARG A 11 -13.17 14.80 -3.62
N LYS A 12 -13.54 16.09 -3.70
CA LYS A 12 -12.86 17.12 -4.50
C LYS A 12 -11.88 17.96 -3.68
N GLY A 13 -11.56 17.55 -2.45
CA GLY A 13 -10.63 18.26 -1.57
C GLY A 13 -11.21 19.56 -0.98
N VAL A 14 -12.54 19.64 -0.84
CA VAL A 14 -13.22 20.84 -0.33
C VAL A 14 -14.15 20.53 0.85
N ARG A 15 -14.31 21.50 1.75
CA ARG A 15 -15.23 21.45 2.89
C ARG A 15 -16.16 22.66 2.87
N LEU A 16 -17.26 22.58 3.61
CA LEU A 16 -18.13 23.73 3.84
C LEU A 16 -17.42 24.73 4.74
N ALA A 17 -17.35 26.00 4.32
CA ALA A 17 -16.78 27.07 5.11
C ALA A 17 -17.63 27.35 6.36
N THR A 18 -17.05 28.06 7.33
CA THR A 18 -17.71 28.39 8.61
C THR A 18 -18.99 29.22 8.44
N ASP A 19 -19.16 29.91 7.31
CA ASP A 19 -20.36 30.68 6.99
C ASP A 19 -21.53 29.81 6.49
N GLY A 20 -21.28 28.53 6.20
CA GLY A 20 -22.25 27.57 5.69
C GLY A 20 -22.69 27.81 4.24
N ARG A 21 -22.01 28.68 3.48
CA ARG A 21 -22.47 29.16 2.17
C ARG A 21 -21.54 28.81 1.02
N GLN A 22 -20.25 28.68 1.28
CA GLN A 22 -19.25 28.41 0.25
C GLN A 22 -18.40 27.17 0.58
N CYS A 23 -17.84 26.56 -0.46
CA CYS A 23 -16.86 25.50 -0.31
C CYS A 23 -15.46 26.09 -0.34
N GLU A 24 -14.62 25.68 0.60
CA GLU A 24 -13.21 26.05 0.67
C GLU A 24 -12.33 24.79 0.63
N LYS A 25 -11.04 24.96 0.34
CA LYS A 25 -10.12 23.81 0.34
C LYS A 25 -9.99 23.23 1.74
N ILE A 26 -9.88 21.91 1.82
CA ILE A 26 -9.50 21.22 3.06
C ILE A 26 -8.04 21.62 3.36
N PRO A 27 -7.74 22.16 4.56
CA PRO A 27 -6.37 22.50 4.93
C PRO A 27 -5.43 21.28 4.93
N GLU A 28 -4.24 21.48 4.37
CA GLU A 28 -3.08 20.62 4.61
C GLU A 28 -2.37 21.16 5.84
N CYS A 29 -2.44 20.42 6.94
CA CYS A 29 -1.95 20.86 8.26
C CYS A 29 -0.57 20.29 8.59
N LEU A 30 -0.06 19.34 7.79
CA LEU A 30 1.29 18.79 7.95
C LEU A 30 1.89 18.51 6.58
N ASP A 31 2.95 19.26 6.27
CA ASP A 31 3.71 19.12 5.03
C ASP A 31 4.55 17.83 5.03
N LEU A 32 4.65 17.17 3.88
CA LEU A 32 5.37 15.91 3.70
C LEU A 32 6.50 16.10 2.70
N ASN A 33 7.63 15.42 2.94
CA ASN A 33 8.69 15.29 1.95
C ASN A 33 8.33 14.18 0.95
N ASP A 34 7.46 14.53 0.01
CA ASP A 34 6.92 13.64 -1.02
C ASP A 34 7.66 13.73 -2.37
N TYR A 35 8.89 14.25 -2.35
CA TYR A 35 9.70 14.40 -3.55
C TYR A 35 9.98 13.05 -4.22
N LYS A 36 9.74 12.98 -5.53
CA LYS A 36 9.96 11.78 -6.36
C LYS A 36 11.09 11.97 -7.36
N HIS A 37 11.75 10.87 -7.73
CA HIS A 37 12.86 10.89 -8.67
C HIS A 37 12.53 10.16 -9.98
N GLU A 38 12.83 10.80 -11.11
CA GLU A 38 12.48 10.33 -12.46
C GLU A 38 13.29 9.12 -12.96
N GLU A 39 14.32 8.71 -12.23
CA GLU A 39 15.12 7.50 -12.51
C GLU A 39 14.85 6.35 -11.52
N MET A 40 13.88 6.51 -10.61
CA MET A 40 13.49 5.51 -9.62
C MET A 40 12.11 4.94 -9.95
N LEU A 41 12.05 3.68 -10.37
CA LEU A 41 10.81 3.03 -10.75
C LEU A 41 10.05 2.51 -9.53
N TYR A 42 8.83 2.99 -9.36
CA TYR A 42 7.85 2.47 -8.41
C TYR A 42 7.17 1.22 -8.97
N LEU A 43 7.32 0.11 -8.26
CA LEU A 43 6.83 -1.20 -8.69
C LEU A 43 5.32 -1.37 -8.47
N GLY A 44 4.76 -0.71 -7.45
CA GLY A 44 3.35 -0.85 -7.09
C GLY A 44 2.42 0.11 -7.85
N GLU A 45 2.80 0.58 -9.06
CA GLU A 45 2.07 1.61 -9.82
C GLU A 45 0.60 1.25 -10.02
N GLN A 46 0.33 -0.05 -10.25
CA GLN A 46 -1.01 -0.56 -10.51
C GLN A 46 -1.38 -1.69 -9.57
N PHE A 47 -2.56 -1.60 -8.98
CA PHE A 47 -3.12 -2.63 -8.11
C PHE A 47 -3.48 -3.94 -8.86
N SER A 48 -3.52 -3.91 -10.20
CA SER A 48 -3.85 -5.04 -11.05
C SER A 48 -2.86 -6.21 -10.93
N GLY A 49 -1.65 -5.98 -10.41
CA GLY A 49 -0.57 -6.97 -10.36
C GLY A 49 0.00 -7.33 -11.73
N LEU A 50 -0.33 -6.54 -12.76
CA LEU A 50 0.23 -6.67 -14.10
C LEU A 50 1.61 -5.99 -14.17
N PRO A 51 2.51 -6.46 -15.05
CA PRO A 51 3.83 -5.89 -15.18
C PRO A 51 3.80 -4.40 -15.56
N VAL A 52 4.62 -3.60 -14.87
CA VAL A 52 4.79 -2.16 -15.16
C VAL A 52 5.66 -1.95 -16.39
N ILE A 53 6.64 -2.83 -16.61
CA ILE A 53 7.53 -2.80 -17.77
C ILE A 53 7.56 -4.17 -18.42
N TYR A 54 7.57 -4.17 -19.75
CA TYR A 54 7.84 -5.32 -20.59
C TYR A 54 9.02 -5.02 -21.52
N LEU A 55 10.03 -5.90 -21.51
CA LEU A 55 11.19 -5.84 -22.38
C LEU A 55 11.34 -7.18 -23.12
N ARG A 56 11.82 -7.11 -24.36
CA ARG A 56 12.16 -8.30 -25.16
C ARG A 56 13.59 -8.19 -25.65
N PHE A 57 14.41 -9.14 -25.24
CA PHE A 57 15.80 -9.27 -25.63
C PHE A 57 15.95 -10.39 -26.65
N ARG A 58 16.80 -10.15 -27.65
CA ARG A 58 17.19 -11.17 -28.64
C ARG A 58 18.70 -11.10 -28.87
N LEU A 59 19.44 -11.91 -28.12
CA LEU A 59 20.90 -11.85 -28.02
C LEU A 59 21.56 -13.14 -28.56
N GLN A 60 22.85 -13.10 -28.85
CA GLN A 60 23.60 -14.29 -29.29
C GLN A 60 23.80 -15.25 -28.10
N ALA A 61 23.45 -16.53 -28.27
CA ALA A 61 23.38 -17.47 -27.15
C ALA A 61 24.75 -17.99 -26.66
N ASP A 62 25.78 -17.92 -27.49
CA ASP A 62 27.15 -18.32 -27.16
C ASP A 62 27.80 -17.41 -26.11
N THR A 63 27.45 -16.14 -26.14
CA THR A 63 28.04 -15.04 -25.36
C THR A 63 27.11 -14.50 -24.28
N ASN A 64 25.82 -14.89 -24.28
CA ASN A 64 24.82 -14.37 -23.35
C ASN A 64 24.11 -15.49 -22.57
N ARG A 65 23.84 -15.18 -21.30
CA ARG A 65 23.04 -15.94 -20.35
C ARG A 65 22.13 -14.96 -19.60
N PHE A 66 21.15 -15.48 -18.86
CA PHE A 66 20.29 -14.61 -18.07
C PHE A 66 21.10 -13.92 -16.96
N ALA A 67 20.98 -12.60 -16.87
CA ALA A 67 21.59 -11.79 -15.84
C ALA A 67 20.70 -10.58 -15.53
N ALA A 68 20.58 -10.23 -14.26
CA ALA A 68 19.87 -9.05 -13.80
C ALA A 68 20.59 -8.48 -12.58
N GLU A 69 20.90 -7.18 -12.59
CA GLU A 69 21.43 -6.46 -11.45
C GLU A 69 20.68 -5.14 -11.27
N PHE A 70 20.34 -4.78 -10.05
CA PHE A 70 19.67 -3.51 -9.74
C PHE A 70 19.71 -3.20 -8.23
N ASP A 71 19.57 -1.92 -7.89
CA ASP A 71 19.30 -1.46 -6.53
C ASP A 71 17.80 -1.63 -6.23
N PHE A 72 17.46 -2.21 -5.09
CA PHE A 72 16.09 -2.45 -4.65
C PHE A 72 15.86 -1.96 -3.21
N ARG A 73 14.69 -1.37 -2.96
CA ARG A 73 14.24 -0.93 -1.62
C ARG A 73 12.75 -1.18 -1.44
N THR A 74 12.35 -1.71 -0.28
CA THR A 74 10.93 -1.89 0.07
C THR A 74 10.74 -2.05 1.60
N TYR A 75 9.51 -1.89 2.07
CA TYR A 75 9.02 -2.41 3.36
C TYR A 75 8.04 -3.59 3.19
N ASP A 76 7.63 -3.85 1.95
CA ASP A 76 6.69 -4.88 1.57
C ASP A 76 7.27 -6.29 1.79
N PRO A 77 6.59 -7.16 2.55
CA PRO A 77 7.09 -8.51 2.81
C PRO A 77 6.88 -9.49 1.64
N GLU A 78 6.02 -9.22 0.67
CA GLU A 78 5.71 -10.15 -0.42
C GLU A 78 5.53 -9.41 -1.76
N GLY A 79 5.94 -10.02 -2.87
CA GLY A 79 5.74 -9.41 -4.19
C GLY A 79 6.67 -9.94 -5.26
N VAL A 80 6.35 -9.67 -6.53
CA VAL A 80 7.20 -10.07 -7.67
C VAL A 80 8.03 -8.89 -8.14
N ILE A 81 9.35 -9.05 -8.13
CA ILE A 81 10.28 -8.04 -8.62
C ILE A 81 10.44 -8.19 -10.14
N LEU A 82 10.72 -9.41 -10.60
CA LEU A 82 11.02 -9.71 -11.99
C LEU A 82 10.50 -11.10 -12.37
N TYR A 83 9.88 -11.20 -13.54
CA TYR A 83 9.54 -12.45 -14.19
C TYR A 83 10.15 -12.47 -15.60
N ALA A 84 10.79 -13.56 -16.00
CA ALA A 84 11.38 -13.73 -17.31
C ALA A 84 10.96 -15.06 -17.93
N GLU A 85 10.69 -15.07 -19.23
CA GLU A 85 10.31 -16.29 -19.96
C GLU A 85 10.91 -16.30 -21.38
N SER A 86 11.21 -17.49 -21.88
CA SER A 86 11.50 -17.74 -23.31
C SER A 86 10.35 -18.50 -23.99
N SER A 87 9.65 -19.35 -23.23
CA SER A 87 8.48 -20.12 -23.65
C SER A 87 7.55 -20.37 -22.46
N GLN A 88 6.37 -20.96 -22.68
CA GLN A 88 5.42 -21.28 -21.60
C GLN A 88 5.99 -22.26 -20.57
N ASP A 89 6.96 -23.10 -20.97
CA ASP A 89 7.58 -24.11 -20.11
C ASP A 89 8.99 -23.71 -19.63
N SER A 90 9.44 -22.50 -19.93
CA SER A 90 10.77 -22.00 -19.61
C SER A 90 10.69 -20.58 -19.07
N TRP A 91 10.67 -20.46 -17.74
CA TRP A 91 10.45 -19.21 -17.01
C TRP A 91 11.26 -19.15 -15.71
N PHE A 92 11.52 -17.92 -15.27
CA PHE A 92 12.23 -17.57 -14.04
C PHE A 92 11.48 -16.42 -13.35
N MET A 93 11.33 -16.51 -12.03
CA MET A 93 10.68 -15.51 -11.19
C MET A 93 11.58 -15.19 -10.00
N LEU A 94 11.78 -13.90 -9.77
CA LEU A 94 12.44 -13.33 -8.60
C LEU A 94 11.42 -12.47 -7.85
N GLY A 95 11.23 -12.74 -6.56
CA GLY A 95 10.30 -12.01 -5.72
C GLY A 95 10.72 -12.03 -4.26
N LEU A 96 9.84 -11.54 -3.40
CA LEU A 96 9.96 -11.57 -1.96
C LEU A 96 8.87 -12.45 -1.35
N ARG A 97 9.23 -13.18 -0.30
CA ARG A 97 8.27 -13.80 0.60
C ARG A 97 8.74 -13.68 2.03
N SER A 98 7.88 -13.14 2.89
CA SER A 98 8.22 -12.83 4.28
C SER A 98 9.50 -11.99 4.39
N GLY A 99 9.67 -11.05 3.45
CA GLY A 99 10.81 -10.13 3.37
C GLY A 99 12.10 -10.70 2.78
N ARG A 100 12.14 -12.00 2.45
CA ARG A 100 13.33 -12.68 1.93
C ARG A 100 13.21 -12.95 0.43
N ILE A 101 14.34 -12.99 -0.26
CA ILE A 101 14.35 -13.33 -1.69
C ILE A 101 13.85 -14.75 -1.90
N GLU A 102 12.92 -14.91 -2.83
CA GLU A 102 12.42 -16.17 -3.36
C GLU A 102 12.69 -16.22 -4.87
N VAL A 103 13.27 -17.33 -5.32
CA VAL A 103 13.42 -17.68 -6.73
C VAL A 103 12.56 -18.89 -7.02
N GLN A 104 11.78 -18.80 -8.08
CA GLN A 104 11.10 -19.94 -8.69
C GLN A 104 11.48 -20.01 -10.16
N PHE A 105 11.77 -21.18 -10.68
CA PHE A 105 11.98 -21.33 -12.13
C PHE A 105 11.55 -22.70 -12.61
N LYS A 106 11.27 -22.75 -13.92
CA LYS A 106 11.03 -23.96 -14.69
C LYS A 106 11.85 -23.86 -15.97
N ASN A 107 12.53 -24.95 -16.33
CA ASN A 107 13.08 -25.16 -17.66
C ASN A 107 12.70 -26.59 -18.12
N GLU A 108 13.22 -27.01 -19.27
CA GLU A 108 12.89 -28.31 -19.90
C GLU A 108 13.09 -29.52 -18.96
N HIS A 109 14.02 -29.43 -18.00
CA HIS A 109 14.47 -30.58 -17.20
C HIS A 109 14.26 -30.40 -15.69
N SER A 110 13.95 -29.19 -15.23
CA SER A 110 13.89 -28.90 -13.80
C SER A 110 12.86 -27.83 -13.46
N ILE A 111 12.23 -28.03 -12.32
CA ILE A 111 11.33 -27.08 -11.67
C ILE A 111 11.80 -26.95 -10.22
N LYS A 112 12.21 -25.75 -9.82
CA LYS A 112 12.79 -25.54 -8.49
C LYS A 112 12.35 -24.21 -7.89
N MET A 113 12.19 -24.25 -6.58
CA MET A 113 11.97 -23.09 -5.72
C MET A 113 13.08 -23.04 -4.69
N THR A 114 13.62 -21.85 -4.43
CA THR A 114 14.55 -21.63 -3.34
C THR A 114 14.29 -20.25 -2.77
N SER A 115 14.20 -20.17 -1.45
CA SER A 115 14.11 -18.91 -0.72
C SER A 115 15.30 -18.85 0.24
N GLY A 116 15.93 -17.68 0.36
CA GLY A 116 17.18 -17.57 1.10
C GLY A 116 17.58 -16.13 1.39
N GLY A 117 18.71 -15.99 2.08
CA GLY A 117 19.22 -14.70 2.52
C GLY A 117 18.49 -14.11 3.73
N LYS A 118 18.92 -12.90 4.12
CA LYS A 118 18.30 -12.10 5.18
C LYS A 118 17.04 -11.42 4.65
N ALA A 119 16.17 -10.98 5.55
CA ALA A 119 15.06 -10.13 5.15
C ALA A 119 15.61 -8.77 4.69
N ILE A 120 15.11 -8.25 3.56
CA ILE A 120 15.57 -6.99 2.94
C ILE A 120 14.45 -5.96 2.81
N ASN A 121 13.29 -6.21 3.41
CA ASN A 121 12.18 -5.28 3.47
C ASN A 121 12.32 -4.29 4.65
N ASP A 122 13.52 -3.74 4.81
CA ASP A 122 13.93 -2.84 5.91
C ASP A 122 13.90 -1.36 5.54
N GLY A 123 13.46 -1.04 4.32
CA GLY A 123 13.44 0.33 3.79
C GLY A 123 14.81 0.85 3.37
N GLN A 124 15.86 0.02 3.35
CA GLN A 124 17.18 0.38 2.84
C GLN A 124 17.38 -0.10 1.40
N TRP A 125 18.34 0.52 0.71
CA TRP A 125 18.74 0.10 -0.62
C TRP A 125 19.68 -1.11 -0.54
N HIS A 126 19.34 -2.17 -1.27
CA HIS A 126 20.16 -3.38 -1.41
C HIS A 126 20.46 -3.62 -2.89
N VAL A 127 21.71 -3.97 -3.21
CA VAL A 127 22.06 -4.37 -4.58
C VAL A 127 21.70 -5.83 -4.76
N ILE A 128 20.73 -6.14 -5.62
CA ILE A 128 20.35 -7.52 -5.95
C ILE A 128 20.99 -7.87 -7.28
N SER A 129 21.71 -9.00 -7.33
CA SER A 129 22.19 -9.55 -8.59
C SER A 129 21.82 -11.02 -8.75
N VAL A 130 21.41 -11.37 -9.97
CA VAL A 130 21.13 -12.74 -10.41
C VAL A 130 21.99 -13.02 -11.62
N GLU A 131 22.75 -14.10 -11.55
CA GLU A 131 23.65 -14.54 -12.61
C GLU A 131 23.40 -16.03 -12.91
N GLU A 132 23.02 -16.34 -14.15
CA GLU A 132 23.03 -17.71 -14.63
C GLU A 132 24.46 -18.14 -14.97
N LEU A 133 25.00 -19.05 -14.17
CA LEU A 133 26.32 -19.66 -14.36
C LEU A 133 26.18 -21.02 -15.08
N MET A 134 27.32 -21.65 -15.37
CA MET A 134 27.29 -23.05 -15.83
C MET A 134 26.86 -23.96 -14.67
N GLY A 135 25.74 -24.66 -14.84
CA GLY A 135 25.25 -25.64 -13.85
C GLY A 135 24.54 -25.05 -12.64
N SER A 136 24.44 -23.72 -12.52
CA SER A 136 23.81 -23.08 -11.35
C SER A 136 23.33 -21.65 -11.61
N ILE A 137 22.41 -21.18 -10.79
CA ILE A 137 21.96 -19.79 -10.72
C ILE A 137 22.45 -19.21 -9.40
N SER A 138 23.24 -18.14 -9.47
CA SER A 138 23.72 -17.42 -8.29
C SER A 138 22.86 -16.19 -8.04
N VAL A 139 22.44 -16.02 -6.79
CA VAL A 139 21.76 -14.80 -6.33
C VAL A 139 22.60 -14.17 -5.23
N LYS A 140 22.89 -12.88 -5.37
CA LYS A 140 23.69 -12.11 -4.42
C LYS A 140 22.91 -10.90 -3.90
N ILE A 141 23.17 -10.55 -2.65
CA ILE A 141 22.70 -9.32 -2.01
C ILE A 141 23.95 -8.56 -1.57
N SER A 142 24.15 -7.34 -2.09
CA SER A 142 25.31 -6.51 -1.78
C SER A 142 26.65 -7.25 -1.94
N LYS A 143 26.78 -8.02 -3.04
CA LYS A 143 27.92 -8.90 -3.39
C LYS A 143 28.06 -10.19 -2.57
N GLU A 144 27.30 -10.38 -1.51
CA GLU A 144 27.25 -11.63 -0.74
C GLU A 144 26.36 -12.65 -1.45
N ALA A 145 26.90 -13.82 -1.79
CA ALA A 145 26.10 -14.90 -2.40
C ALA A 145 25.16 -15.53 -1.36
N VAL A 146 23.86 -15.31 -1.54
CA VAL A 146 22.83 -15.81 -0.61
C VAL A 146 22.16 -17.09 -1.09
N MET A 147 22.23 -17.38 -2.40
CA MET A 147 21.73 -18.62 -2.99
C MET A 147 22.62 -19.09 -4.14
N SER A 148 22.74 -20.41 -4.26
CA SER A 148 23.34 -21.11 -5.40
C SER A 148 22.44 -22.28 -5.77
N ILE A 149 21.61 -22.09 -6.77
CA ILE A 149 20.56 -23.04 -7.13
C ILE A 149 21.07 -23.89 -8.29
N ASN A 150 21.19 -25.20 -8.09
CA ASN A 150 21.64 -26.11 -9.14
C ASN A 150 20.66 -26.07 -10.34
N SER A 151 21.18 -25.79 -11.54
CA SER A 151 20.46 -25.83 -12.81
C SER A 151 21.38 -26.48 -13.84
N PRO A 152 21.26 -27.79 -14.08
CA PRO A 152 22.17 -28.52 -14.98
C PRO A 152 22.16 -27.94 -16.40
N GLU A 153 20.99 -27.51 -16.84
CA GLU A 153 20.76 -26.88 -18.14
C GLU A 153 20.58 -25.36 -18.02
N ARG A 154 20.60 -24.70 -19.18
CA ARG A 154 20.31 -23.26 -19.27
C ARG A 154 18.90 -22.95 -18.74
N LEU A 155 18.70 -21.74 -18.24
CA LEU A 155 17.38 -21.23 -17.87
C LEU A 155 16.47 -21.13 -19.11
N PHE A 156 17.03 -20.62 -20.20
CA PHE A 156 16.33 -20.40 -21.45
C PHE A 156 17.08 -21.05 -22.63
N SER A 157 16.39 -21.91 -23.36
CA SER A 157 16.92 -22.59 -24.55
C SER A 157 17.00 -21.62 -25.74
N PRO A 158 18.12 -21.56 -26.48
CA PRO A 158 18.23 -20.71 -27.66
C PRO A 158 17.48 -21.31 -28.85
N VAL A 159 16.99 -20.42 -29.73
CA VAL A 159 16.36 -20.78 -31.01
C VAL A 159 17.15 -20.13 -32.13
N ASN A 160 17.70 -20.94 -33.05
CA ASN A 160 18.58 -20.48 -34.14
C ASN A 160 19.75 -19.62 -33.61
N ASP A 161 20.49 -20.15 -32.62
CA ASP A 161 21.62 -19.51 -31.93
C ASP A 161 21.29 -18.18 -31.23
N LYS A 162 20.01 -17.83 -31.12
CA LYS A 162 19.56 -16.62 -30.44
C LYS A 162 18.81 -16.95 -29.16
N LEU A 163 19.23 -16.31 -28.09
CA LEU A 163 18.54 -16.31 -26.81
C LEU A 163 17.44 -15.24 -26.87
N GLU A 164 16.19 -15.70 -26.94
CA GLU A 164 15.04 -14.81 -26.89
C GLU A 164 14.44 -14.82 -25.48
N THR A 165 14.38 -13.65 -24.84
CA THR A 165 13.94 -13.53 -23.45
C THR A 165 12.99 -12.36 -23.32
N LYS A 166 11.79 -12.63 -22.80
CA LYS A 166 10.82 -11.63 -22.39
C LYS A 166 10.99 -11.39 -20.90
N VAL A 167 11.14 -10.13 -20.50
CA VAL A 167 11.31 -9.74 -19.10
C VAL A 167 10.18 -8.80 -18.72
N TYR A 168 9.54 -9.09 -17.60
CA TYR A 168 8.42 -8.38 -17.01
C TYR A 168 8.85 -7.92 -15.62
N ILE A 169 8.69 -6.62 -15.33
CA ILE A 169 9.06 -6.03 -14.05
C ILE A 169 7.80 -5.69 -13.26
N ALA A 170 7.84 -5.94 -11.95
CA ALA A 170 6.78 -5.57 -11.01
C ALA A 170 5.41 -6.18 -11.32
N GLY A 171 5.36 -7.49 -11.58
CA GLY A 171 4.11 -8.19 -11.81
C GLY A 171 4.30 -9.48 -12.61
N LEU A 172 3.19 -10.12 -12.96
CA LEU A 172 3.18 -11.35 -13.74
C LEU A 172 2.29 -11.20 -14.99
N PRO A 173 2.74 -11.67 -16.16
CA PRO A 173 1.93 -11.59 -17.39
C PRO A 173 0.64 -12.41 -17.29
N ASN A 174 0.69 -13.57 -16.63
CA ASN A 174 -0.46 -14.42 -16.31
C ASN A 174 -0.50 -14.61 -14.79
N ARG A 175 -1.64 -14.29 -14.15
CA ARG A 175 -1.79 -14.22 -12.68
C ARG A 175 -1.66 -15.60 -12.01
N ASN A 176 -0.42 -16.04 -11.77
CA ASN A 176 -0.01 -17.15 -10.90
C ASN A 176 -0.19 -18.59 -11.38
N GLU A 177 -0.83 -18.85 -12.53
CA GLU A 177 -1.15 -20.23 -12.94
C GLU A 177 0.07 -21.12 -13.23
N SER A 178 1.24 -20.54 -13.48
CA SER A 178 2.46 -21.28 -13.81
C SER A 178 3.47 -21.41 -12.66
N LEU A 179 3.29 -20.71 -11.54
CA LEU A 179 4.26 -20.69 -10.44
C LEU A 179 4.17 -21.97 -9.59
N ILE A 180 5.30 -22.40 -9.02
CA ILE A 180 5.39 -23.58 -8.13
C ILE A 180 4.57 -23.34 -6.86
N LYS A 181 4.71 -22.14 -6.28
CA LYS A 181 3.88 -21.67 -5.18
C LYS A 181 3.35 -20.29 -5.57
N PRO A 182 2.02 -20.11 -5.56
CA PRO A 182 1.41 -18.81 -5.79
C PRO A 182 1.98 -17.72 -4.87
N ILE A 183 1.99 -16.49 -5.36
CA ILE A 183 2.47 -15.31 -4.66
C ILE A 183 1.54 -14.15 -5.01
N ASN A 184 1.29 -13.23 -4.08
CA ASN A 184 0.68 -11.96 -4.46
C ASN A 184 1.72 -11.16 -5.28
N PRO A 185 1.47 -10.84 -6.56
CA PRO A 185 2.50 -10.19 -7.39
C PRO A 185 2.70 -8.71 -7.10
N ARG A 186 1.75 -8.07 -6.39
CA ARG A 186 1.84 -6.66 -6.03
C ARG A 186 3.04 -6.44 -5.12
N LEU A 187 3.73 -5.31 -5.33
CA LEU A 187 4.95 -4.99 -4.60
C LEU A 187 5.09 -3.48 -4.47
N ASP A 188 4.90 -2.93 -3.28
CA ASP A 188 5.29 -1.57 -2.93
C ASP A 188 6.81 -1.49 -2.74
N GLY A 189 7.52 -1.49 -3.87
CA GLY A 189 8.96 -1.43 -3.91
C GLY A 189 9.47 -0.37 -4.89
N CYS A 190 10.77 -0.11 -4.81
CA CYS A 190 11.46 0.82 -5.68
C CYS A 190 12.72 0.19 -6.27
N ILE A 191 12.97 0.43 -7.56
CA ILE A 191 14.18 0.00 -8.25
C ILE A 191 14.89 1.18 -8.90
N ARG A 192 16.23 1.15 -8.89
CA ARG A 192 17.10 2.04 -9.69
C ARG A 192 18.35 1.30 -10.17
N GLY A 193 19.14 1.94 -11.02
CA GLY A 193 20.47 1.45 -11.39
C GLY A 193 20.47 0.06 -12.04
N TRP A 194 19.47 -0.27 -12.85
CA TRP A 194 19.34 -1.60 -13.45
C TRP A 194 20.33 -1.85 -14.58
N ASN A 195 20.71 -3.12 -14.69
CA ASN A 195 21.41 -3.72 -15.81
C ASN A 195 20.79 -5.10 -16.08
N LEU A 196 19.92 -5.17 -17.09
CA LEU A 196 19.25 -6.41 -17.50
C LEU A 196 19.93 -7.00 -18.73
N MET A 197 20.17 -8.31 -18.73
CA MET A 197 20.79 -9.04 -19.84
C MET A 197 22.12 -8.44 -20.32
N ASN A 198 22.84 -7.76 -19.42
CA ASN A 198 24.07 -7.01 -19.72
C ASN A 198 23.89 -5.93 -20.82
N GLN A 199 22.67 -5.39 -20.97
CA GLN A 199 22.33 -4.35 -21.95
C GLN A 199 22.19 -2.95 -21.30
N GLY A 200 22.54 -2.80 -20.03
CA GLY A 200 22.39 -1.54 -19.28
C GLY A 200 20.92 -1.14 -19.10
N ALA A 201 20.65 0.16 -19.20
CA ALA A 201 19.32 0.76 -18.98
C ALA A 201 18.47 0.92 -20.25
N SER A 202 18.88 0.30 -21.37
CA SER A 202 18.26 0.49 -22.68
C SER A 202 16.75 0.19 -22.66
N GLY A 203 15.93 1.17 -23.04
CA GLY A 203 14.47 1.04 -23.17
C GLY A 203 13.67 1.13 -21.88
N VAL A 204 14.33 1.35 -20.72
CA VAL A 204 13.63 1.51 -19.44
C VAL A 204 13.45 2.98 -19.07
N LYS A 205 14.45 3.82 -19.36
CA LYS A 205 14.46 5.24 -18.97
C LYS A 205 13.23 5.97 -19.51
N GLU A 206 12.91 5.74 -20.78
CA GLU A 206 11.76 6.35 -21.46
C GLU A 206 10.43 5.92 -20.82
N VAL A 207 10.36 4.69 -20.30
CA VAL A 207 9.14 4.14 -19.68
C VAL A 207 8.88 4.76 -18.32
N ILE A 208 9.91 5.02 -17.51
CA ILE A 208 9.74 5.68 -16.20
C ILE A 208 9.30 7.13 -16.40
N GLN A 209 10.04 7.85 -17.26
CA GLN A 209 9.88 9.30 -17.46
C GLN A 209 8.56 9.66 -18.15
N GLU A 210 7.84 8.68 -18.70
CA GLU A 210 6.51 8.85 -19.29
C GLU A 210 5.48 9.40 -18.28
N LYS A 211 5.54 8.94 -17.01
CA LYS A 211 4.52 9.27 -16.00
C LYS A 211 5.12 9.38 -14.62
N GLU A 212 4.79 10.48 -13.94
CA GLU A 212 5.17 10.71 -12.54
C GLU A 212 4.59 9.66 -11.56
N SER A 213 3.51 8.95 -11.93
CA SER A 213 2.97 7.82 -11.15
C SER A 213 3.96 6.67 -11.00
N LYS A 214 4.91 6.53 -11.93
CA LYS A 214 5.95 5.52 -11.95
C LYS A 214 7.18 5.93 -11.12
N HIS A 215 7.24 7.15 -10.61
CA HIS A 215 8.38 7.61 -9.82
C HIS A 215 8.20 7.21 -8.34
N CYS A 216 9.28 6.75 -7.70
CA CYS A 216 9.28 6.55 -6.25
C CYS A 216 9.53 7.84 -5.49
N TYR A 217 9.03 7.92 -4.25
CA TYR A 217 9.53 8.86 -3.26
C TYR A 217 11.02 8.61 -2.98
N VAL A 218 11.81 9.67 -2.86
CA VAL A 218 13.24 9.56 -2.55
C VAL A 218 13.45 9.03 -1.13
N TYR A 219 12.65 9.49 -0.18
CA TYR A 219 12.68 9.03 1.20
C TYR A 219 11.34 8.37 1.56
N VAL A 220 11.41 7.28 2.32
CA VAL A 220 10.24 6.55 2.78
C VAL A 220 10.45 6.08 4.21
N GLU A 221 9.36 6.02 4.96
CA GLU A 221 9.23 5.35 6.25
C GLU A 221 8.15 4.26 6.15
N LYS A 222 8.12 3.36 7.13
CA LYS A 222 7.17 2.25 7.16
C LYS A 222 5.72 2.75 7.36
N GLY A 223 4.76 2.19 6.64
CA GLY A 223 3.33 2.45 6.80
C GLY A 223 2.64 2.61 5.45
N SER A 224 1.32 2.79 5.42
CA SER A 224 0.57 2.90 4.17
C SER A 224 0.17 4.34 3.90
N PHE A 225 0.53 4.87 2.73
CA PHE A 225 0.27 6.26 2.39
C PHE A 225 -0.98 6.43 1.54
N PHE A 226 -1.89 7.26 2.03
CA PHE A 226 -3.08 7.70 1.31
C PHE A 226 -2.85 9.12 0.83
N SER A 227 -2.91 9.35 -0.49
CA SER A 227 -2.64 10.67 -1.09
C SER A 227 -3.86 11.62 -1.14
N GLY A 228 -4.95 11.30 -0.43
CA GLY A 228 -6.18 12.12 -0.48
C GLY A 228 -7.01 11.98 -1.76
N ARG A 229 -6.84 10.89 -2.52
CA ARG A 229 -7.51 10.70 -3.84
C ARG A 229 -8.26 9.39 -4.02
N GLY A 230 -8.17 8.48 -3.07
CA GLY A 230 -8.71 7.14 -3.24
C GLY A 230 -8.92 6.40 -1.93
N LEU A 231 -9.41 5.17 -2.06
CA LEU A 231 -9.81 4.32 -0.95
C LEU A 231 -9.36 2.87 -1.17
N ALA A 232 -9.43 2.07 -0.11
CA ALA A 232 -9.29 0.63 -0.16
C ALA A 232 -10.56 -0.05 0.37
N LEU A 233 -10.93 -1.18 -0.23
CA LEU A 233 -12.08 -2.00 0.12
C LEU A 233 -11.60 -3.37 0.63
N PHE A 234 -12.09 -3.76 1.79
CA PHE A 234 -11.91 -5.08 2.38
C PHE A 234 -13.27 -5.72 2.67
N ASN A 235 -13.31 -7.05 2.53
CA ASN A 235 -14.43 -7.86 2.98
C ASN A 235 -14.02 -8.57 4.28
N ILE A 236 -14.56 -8.10 5.41
CA ILE A 236 -14.25 -8.61 6.75
C ILE A 236 -15.54 -9.11 7.38
N ASP A 237 -15.53 -10.36 7.85
CA ASP A 237 -16.67 -10.94 8.57
C ASP A 237 -16.59 -10.59 10.07
N TYR A 238 -17.57 -9.79 10.51
CA TYR A 238 -17.71 -9.36 11.90
C TYR A 238 -18.63 -10.26 12.74
N GLY A 239 -19.28 -11.27 12.14
CA GLY A 239 -20.38 -12.04 12.74
C GLY A 239 -20.02 -13.39 13.39
N ARG A 240 -18.73 -13.76 13.46
CA ARG A 240 -18.26 -15.12 13.77
C ARG A 240 -18.72 -15.76 15.09
N THR A 241 -19.28 -15.02 16.04
CA THR A 241 -19.65 -15.56 17.37
C THR A 241 -21.13 -15.34 17.76
N GLY A 242 -21.99 -14.96 16.81
CA GLY A 242 -23.42 -14.71 17.06
C GLY A 242 -23.73 -13.35 17.69
N ARG A 243 -22.70 -12.62 18.15
CA ARG A 243 -22.71 -11.17 18.38
C ARG A 243 -21.56 -10.56 17.59
N TRP A 244 -21.80 -9.41 16.96
CA TRP A 244 -20.77 -8.71 16.23
C TRP A 244 -19.85 -7.96 17.18
N THR A 245 -18.56 -7.93 16.86
CA THR A 245 -17.55 -7.12 17.54
C THR A 245 -16.64 -6.48 16.51
N LEU A 246 -16.30 -5.22 16.75
CA LEU A 246 -15.40 -4.45 15.91
C LEU A 246 -14.33 -3.81 16.81
N ASP A 247 -13.11 -4.30 16.68
CA ASP A 247 -11.92 -3.70 17.26
C ASP A 247 -11.08 -3.12 16.13
N VAL A 248 -10.87 -1.80 16.13
CA VAL A 248 -10.04 -1.10 15.15
C VAL A 248 -8.89 -0.45 15.90
N ALA A 249 -7.66 -0.85 15.59
CA ALA A 249 -6.46 -0.17 16.08
C ALA A 249 -5.71 0.44 14.90
N MET A 250 -5.42 1.73 14.98
CA MET A 250 -4.77 2.50 13.93
C MET A 250 -3.56 3.26 14.49
N SER A 251 -2.51 3.33 13.69
CA SER A 251 -1.41 4.28 13.88
C SER A 251 -1.49 5.29 12.74
N ILE A 252 -1.88 6.53 13.05
CA ILE A 252 -2.17 7.56 12.04
C ILE A 252 -1.23 8.75 12.13
N ARG A 253 -0.90 9.33 10.98
CA ARG A 253 -0.29 10.65 10.84
C ARG A 253 -0.99 11.39 9.70
N PRO A 254 -2.07 12.12 9.98
CA PRO A 254 -2.78 12.91 8.98
C PRO A 254 -1.92 14.05 8.44
N SER A 255 -2.10 14.35 7.16
CA SER A 255 -1.51 15.51 6.46
C SER A 255 -2.55 16.53 6.04
N SER A 256 -3.82 16.13 5.97
CA SER A 256 -4.95 17.03 5.83
C SER A 256 -5.88 16.94 7.02
N SER A 257 -6.51 18.06 7.36
CA SER A 257 -7.34 18.20 8.54
C SER A 257 -8.76 17.62 8.39
N THR A 258 -9.12 17.05 7.24
CA THR A 258 -10.40 16.36 7.03
C THR A 258 -10.25 15.14 6.13
N GLY A 259 -10.81 13.99 6.53
CA GLY A 259 -10.82 12.78 5.71
C GLY A 259 -11.38 11.55 6.44
N VAL A 260 -11.92 10.59 5.69
CA VAL A 260 -12.44 9.33 6.24
C VAL A 260 -11.31 8.33 6.43
N LEU A 261 -11.05 7.91 7.68
CA LEU A 261 -10.03 6.90 7.99
C LEU A 261 -10.57 5.49 7.78
N PHE A 262 -11.72 5.19 8.38
CA PHE A 262 -12.35 3.88 8.38
C PHE A 262 -13.86 4.05 8.26
N ALA A 263 -14.52 3.20 7.47
CA ALA A 263 -15.97 3.19 7.39
C ALA A 263 -16.51 1.80 7.10
N LEU A 264 -17.70 1.53 7.64
CA LEU A 264 -18.54 0.42 7.22
C LEU A 264 -19.61 0.98 6.30
N VAL A 265 -19.87 0.28 5.20
CA VAL A 265 -20.90 0.64 4.23
C VAL A 265 -21.83 -0.56 4.05
N SER A 266 -23.13 -0.31 4.09
CA SER A 266 -24.14 -1.35 3.87
C SER A 266 -25.36 -0.75 3.19
N ASN A 267 -25.81 -1.37 2.09
CA ASN A 267 -27.00 -0.96 1.34
C ASN A 267 -27.09 0.55 1.03
N GLY A 268 -25.96 1.17 0.64
CA GLY A 268 -25.89 2.59 0.31
C GLY A 268 -25.92 3.55 1.50
N SER A 269 -25.88 3.02 2.74
CA SER A 269 -25.70 3.78 3.98
C SER A 269 -24.30 3.62 4.54
N VAL A 270 -23.92 4.47 5.49
CA VAL A 270 -22.64 4.42 6.21
C VAL A 270 -22.91 4.18 7.70
N PRO A 271 -23.15 2.93 8.12
CA PRO A 271 -23.53 2.62 9.51
C PRO A 271 -22.51 3.08 10.55
N LEU A 272 -21.22 3.11 10.18
CA LEU A 272 -20.14 3.56 11.06
C LEU A 272 -19.06 4.24 10.24
N SER A 273 -18.56 5.38 10.69
CA SER A 273 -17.33 5.96 10.16
C SER A 273 -16.48 6.60 11.26
N VAL A 274 -15.17 6.52 11.09
CA VAL A 274 -14.15 7.21 11.88
C VAL A 274 -13.47 8.20 10.95
N VAL A 275 -13.54 9.49 11.30
CA VAL A 275 -13.16 10.57 10.39
C VAL A 275 -12.33 11.62 11.12
N VAL A 276 -11.35 12.18 10.43
CA VAL A 276 -10.65 13.39 10.84
C VAL A 276 -11.48 14.59 10.37
N VAL A 277 -11.68 15.60 11.22
CA VAL A 277 -12.48 16.79 10.93
C VAL A 277 -11.74 18.05 11.34
N THR A 278 -11.75 19.05 10.47
CA THR A 278 -11.05 20.32 10.71
C THR A 278 -11.65 21.06 11.89
N ARG A 279 -10.81 21.40 12.88
CA ARG A 279 -11.17 22.27 14.01
C ARG A 279 -10.66 23.70 13.81
N GLY A 280 -9.45 23.82 13.26
CA GLY A 280 -8.78 25.09 12.96
C GLY A 280 -7.85 24.93 11.75
N PRO A 281 -7.05 25.96 11.41
CA PRO A 281 -6.11 25.90 10.30
C PRO A 281 -5.09 24.76 10.43
N ASP A 282 -4.58 24.56 11.65
CA ASP A 282 -3.53 23.58 11.96
C ASP A 282 -4.01 22.50 12.96
N ASP A 283 -5.31 22.48 13.26
CA ASP A 283 -5.92 21.59 14.26
C ASP A 283 -7.04 20.75 13.64
N ALA A 284 -7.11 19.48 14.05
CA ALA A 284 -8.19 18.57 13.72
C ALA A 284 -8.66 17.80 14.96
N ASP A 285 -9.91 17.36 14.91
CA ASP A 285 -10.50 16.41 15.85
C ASP A 285 -10.76 15.08 15.13
N LEU A 286 -10.77 13.98 15.88
CA LEU A 286 -11.20 12.68 15.40
C LEU A 286 -12.63 12.44 15.87
N GLN A 287 -13.54 12.10 14.96
CA GLN A 287 -14.95 11.89 15.26
C GLN A 287 -15.41 10.51 14.82
N VAL A 288 -16.27 9.90 15.63
CA VAL A 288 -16.95 8.65 15.29
C VAL A 288 -18.41 8.97 15.01
N PHE A 289 -18.88 8.56 13.84
CA PHE A 289 -20.26 8.71 13.42
C PHE A 289 -20.92 7.35 13.28
N VAL A 290 -22.16 7.24 13.78
CA VAL A 290 -23.07 6.15 13.49
C VAL A 290 -24.21 6.73 12.65
N ASP A 291 -24.31 6.27 11.41
CA ASP A 291 -25.01 6.98 10.33
C ASP A 291 -24.49 8.43 10.22
N HIS A 292 -25.33 9.42 10.55
CA HIS A 292 -25.01 10.84 10.52
C HIS A 292 -24.83 11.47 11.92
N MET A 293 -24.94 10.68 13.00
CA MET A 293 -24.83 11.18 14.38
C MET A 293 -23.42 11.01 14.90
N CYS A 294 -22.82 12.12 15.35
CA CYS A 294 -21.54 12.09 16.06
C CYS A 294 -21.77 11.49 17.46
N VAL A 295 -21.17 10.33 17.72
CA VAL A 295 -21.31 9.61 18.99
C VAL A 295 -20.09 9.76 19.90
N ALA A 296 -18.93 10.07 19.33
CA ALA A 296 -17.71 10.36 20.06
C ALA A 296 -16.87 11.40 19.32
N THR A 297 -16.25 12.30 20.06
CA THR A 297 -15.20 13.21 19.59
C THR A 297 -13.96 13.00 20.45
N LEU A 298 -12.84 12.73 19.79
CA LEU A 298 -11.52 12.57 20.38
C LEU A 298 -10.66 13.75 19.94
N GLN A 299 -10.15 14.50 20.90
CA GLN A 299 -9.29 15.66 20.68
C GLN A 299 -7.86 15.29 21.05
N SER A 300 -6.91 15.58 20.16
CA SER A 300 -5.48 15.36 20.39
C SER A 300 -4.67 16.37 19.60
N LEU A 301 -3.59 16.88 20.21
CA LEU A 301 -2.63 17.75 19.53
C LEU A 301 -1.78 17.00 18.49
N MET A 302 -1.91 15.67 18.40
CA MET A 302 -1.10 14.84 17.49
C MET A 302 -1.74 14.56 16.13
N LEU A 303 -2.96 15.03 15.84
CA LEU A 303 -3.65 14.78 14.57
C LEU A 303 -3.07 15.57 13.38
N CYS A 304 -2.29 16.61 13.61
CA CYS A 304 -1.56 17.39 12.60
C CYS A 304 -0.11 17.60 13.05
N TYR A 305 0.51 16.54 13.59
CA TYR A 305 1.84 16.57 14.18
C TYR A 305 2.76 15.53 13.52
N PRO A 306 4.10 15.72 13.52
CA PRO A 306 5.01 14.77 12.87
C PRO A 306 5.03 13.35 13.43
N ASP A 307 4.69 13.18 14.71
CA ASP A 307 4.59 11.87 15.37
C ASP A 307 3.22 11.21 15.13
N ARG A 308 3.19 9.88 15.23
CA ARG A 308 1.98 9.10 15.00
C ARG A 308 1.07 9.07 16.23
N LEU A 309 -0.23 9.24 16.00
CA LEU A 309 -1.28 9.01 16.99
C LEU A 309 -1.71 7.54 16.95
N LEU A 310 -1.65 6.86 18.09
CA LEU A 310 -2.15 5.50 18.25
C LEU A 310 -3.59 5.56 18.74
N VAL A 311 -4.52 5.09 17.91
CA VAL A 311 -5.97 5.11 18.17
C VAL A 311 -6.47 3.69 18.32
N GLU A 312 -7.21 3.43 19.39
CA GLU A 312 -7.95 2.17 19.58
C GLU A 312 -9.44 2.48 19.70
N MET A 313 -10.25 1.84 18.87
CA MET A 313 -11.71 1.90 18.93
C MET A 313 -12.27 0.49 19.09
N ARG A 314 -13.23 0.33 20.00
CA ARG A 314 -14.02 -0.90 20.16
C ARG A 314 -15.49 -0.56 20.03
N ALA A 315 -16.22 -1.36 19.27
CA ALA A 315 -17.65 -1.25 19.11
C ALA A 315 -18.30 -2.63 19.17
N SER A 316 -19.42 -2.70 19.88
CA SER A 316 -20.28 -3.88 19.99
C SER A 316 -21.74 -3.44 20.09
N ALA A 317 -22.65 -4.38 20.31
CA ALA A 317 -24.05 -4.04 20.58
C ALA A 317 -24.25 -3.23 21.87
N ASP A 318 -23.34 -3.36 22.83
CA ASP A 318 -23.50 -2.84 24.20
C ASP A 318 -22.68 -1.57 24.45
N GLU A 319 -21.58 -1.37 23.71
CA GLU A 319 -20.67 -0.24 23.93
C GLU A 319 -19.97 0.24 22.67
N LEU A 320 -19.57 1.51 22.68
CA LEU A 320 -18.60 2.09 21.75
C LEU A 320 -17.61 2.90 22.57
N GLN A 321 -16.33 2.55 22.44
CA GLN A 321 -15.23 3.22 23.10
C GLN A 321 -14.16 3.59 22.08
N ILE A 322 -13.59 4.77 22.21
CA ILE A 322 -12.43 5.21 21.45
C ILE A 322 -11.42 5.84 22.42
N THR A 323 -10.14 5.56 22.22
CA THR A 323 -9.04 6.08 23.04
C THR A 323 -7.81 6.33 22.18
N ALA A 324 -6.94 7.22 22.66
CA ALA A 324 -5.60 7.39 22.11
C ALA A 324 -4.62 7.85 23.19
N ASN A 325 -3.32 7.58 22.99
CA ASN A 325 -2.23 7.75 23.97
C ASN A 325 -2.04 9.19 24.51
N SER A 326 -2.56 10.22 23.85
CA SER A 326 -2.52 11.62 24.33
C SER A 326 -3.76 12.38 23.86
N SER A 327 -4.91 12.02 24.42
CA SER A 327 -6.20 12.54 23.97
C SER A 327 -7.22 12.71 25.10
N SER A 328 -8.22 13.55 24.84
CA SER A 328 -9.46 13.62 25.62
C SER A 328 -10.64 13.21 24.74
N VAL A 329 -11.58 12.45 25.30
CA VAL A 329 -12.73 11.93 24.56
C VAL A 329 -14.03 12.39 25.21
N SER A 330 -14.93 12.95 24.40
CA SER A 330 -16.30 13.28 24.78
C SER A 330 -17.28 12.42 23.99
N TYR A 331 -18.21 11.80 24.70
CA TYR A 331 -19.28 10.98 24.11
C TYR A 331 -20.59 11.76 24.05
N GLY A 332 -21.46 11.39 23.11
CA GLY A 332 -22.85 11.82 23.12
C GLY A 332 -23.57 11.36 24.40
N ASP A 333 -24.74 11.93 24.68
CA ASP A 333 -25.54 11.51 25.83
C ASP A 333 -25.94 10.03 25.74
N SER A 334 -26.30 9.44 26.89
CA SER A 334 -26.56 8.01 27.00
C SER A 334 -27.69 7.52 26.09
N ASP A 335 -28.71 8.34 25.84
CA ASP A 335 -29.85 7.94 25.01
C ASP A 335 -29.48 7.99 23.53
N THR A 336 -28.75 9.02 23.10
CA THR A 336 -28.18 9.14 21.76
C THR A 336 -27.23 7.97 21.45
N LEU A 337 -26.34 7.63 22.39
CA LEU A 337 -25.40 6.52 22.21
C LEU A 337 -26.14 5.18 22.09
N LYS A 338 -27.12 4.92 22.96
CA LYS A 338 -27.91 3.69 22.92
C LYS A 338 -28.72 3.56 21.62
N ALA A 339 -29.32 4.65 21.15
CA ALA A 339 -30.03 4.68 19.87
C ALA A 339 -29.09 4.41 18.69
N ALA A 340 -27.87 4.97 18.73
CA ALA A 340 -26.85 4.73 17.71
C ALA A 340 -26.40 3.26 17.69
N LEU A 341 -26.06 2.67 18.84
CA LEU A 341 -25.66 1.27 18.94
C LEU A 341 -26.74 0.30 18.45
N THR A 342 -28.02 0.65 18.66
CA THR A 342 -29.15 -0.14 18.13
C THR A 342 -29.18 -0.13 16.60
N ARG A 343 -28.98 1.04 15.96
CA ARG A 343 -28.92 1.16 14.49
C ARG A 343 -27.71 0.44 13.91
N LEU A 344 -26.53 0.64 14.51
CA LEU A 344 -25.32 -0.06 14.11
C LEU A 344 -25.52 -1.58 14.21
N SER A 345 -26.10 -2.07 15.31
CA SER A 345 -26.39 -3.50 15.48
C SER A 345 -27.36 -4.04 14.44
N SER A 346 -28.33 -3.24 13.98
CA SER A 346 -29.23 -3.64 12.89
C SER A 346 -28.47 -3.73 11.55
N ALA A 347 -27.55 -2.82 11.27
CA ALA A 347 -26.75 -2.86 10.05
C ALA A 347 -25.78 -4.04 10.03
N MET A 348 -25.19 -4.37 11.18
CA MET A 348 -24.25 -5.49 11.36
C MET A 348 -24.89 -6.88 11.26
N GLN A 349 -26.23 -6.98 11.15
CA GLN A 349 -26.92 -8.24 10.85
C GLN A 349 -26.81 -8.63 9.37
N GLY A 350 -26.52 -7.66 8.49
CA GLY A 350 -26.35 -7.86 7.06
C GLY A 350 -24.87 -7.84 6.64
N PRO A 351 -24.59 -8.02 5.33
CA PRO A 351 -23.26 -7.81 4.79
C PRO A 351 -22.85 -6.34 4.94
N VAL A 352 -21.60 -6.13 5.36
CA VAL A 352 -20.98 -4.82 5.48
C VAL A 352 -19.64 -4.81 4.76
N ASP A 353 -19.43 -3.81 3.91
CA ASP A 353 -18.17 -3.57 3.24
C ASP A 353 -17.30 -2.67 4.10
N THR A 354 -16.01 -3.00 4.23
CA THR A 354 -15.06 -2.22 5.03
C THR A 354 -14.23 -1.34 4.12
N TYR A 355 -14.38 -0.03 4.26
CA TYR A 355 -13.62 0.97 3.52
C TYR A 355 -12.57 1.62 4.40
N VAL A 356 -11.39 1.85 3.85
CA VAL A 356 -10.29 2.57 4.49
C VAL A 356 -9.83 3.71 3.59
N GLY A 357 -9.66 4.90 4.18
CA GLY A 357 -9.19 6.09 3.50
C GLY A 357 -10.23 6.86 2.68
N GLY A 358 -11.49 6.46 2.67
CA GLY A 358 -12.56 7.12 1.91
C GLY A 358 -13.89 6.40 1.96
N LEU A 359 -14.83 6.90 1.17
CA LEU A 359 -16.14 6.28 0.92
C LEU A 359 -16.33 6.03 -0.58
N PRO A 360 -17.07 4.99 -0.99
CA PRO A 360 -17.45 4.81 -2.38
C PRO A 360 -18.34 5.97 -2.86
N ASP A 361 -18.70 5.98 -4.15
CA ASP A 361 -19.55 7.04 -4.71
C ASP A 361 -20.99 6.96 -4.17
N LEU A 362 -21.20 7.55 -3.00
CA LEU A 362 -22.47 7.65 -2.28
C LEU A 362 -22.94 9.10 -2.25
N PRO A 363 -24.26 9.35 -2.11
CA PRO A 363 -24.79 10.71 -1.96
C PRO A 363 -24.18 11.44 -0.75
N LEU A 364 -23.85 12.72 -0.89
CA LEU A 364 -23.24 13.51 0.19
C LEU A 364 -24.10 13.62 1.47
N SER A 365 -25.37 13.25 1.41
CA SER A 365 -26.28 13.24 2.55
C SER A 365 -26.12 12.04 3.48
N VAL A 366 -25.42 10.96 3.06
CA VAL A 366 -25.34 9.72 3.84
C VAL A 366 -24.19 9.71 4.86
N SER A 367 -23.21 10.61 4.72
CA SER A 367 -22.08 10.76 5.63
C SER A 367 -21.73 12.24 5.82
N PRO A 368 -21.41 12.68 7.04
CA PRO A 368 -20.96 14.05 7.30
C PRO A 368 -19.64 14.40 6.61
N VAL A 369 -18.77 13.41 6.35
CA VAL A 369 -17.50 13.58 5.66
C VAL A 369 -17.43 12.61 4.48
N SER A 370 -17.15 13.13 3.29
CA SER A 370 -16.89 12.32 2.08
C SER A 370 -15.46 12.44 1.58
N ALA A 371 -14.62 13.27 2.22
CA ALA A 371 -13.24 13.47 1.81
C ALA A 371 -12.40 12.22 1.99
N PHE A 372 -11.49 11.98 1.03
CA PHE A 372 -10.48 10.95 1.16
C PHE A 372 -9.46 11.34 2.23
N TYR A 373 -8.98 10.36 2.98
CA TYR A 373 -7.89 10.56 3.91
C TYR A 373 -6.59 10.89 3.17
N HIS A 374 -5.85 11.86 3.71
CA HIS A 374 -4.52 12.20 3.26
C HIS A 374 -3.57 12.10 4.46
N GLY A 375 -2.59 11.20 4.37
CA GLY A 375 -1.64 10.93 5.44
C GLY A 375 -1.17 9.49 5.47
N CYS A 376 -0.37 9.16 6.49
CA CYS A 376 0.12 7.81 6.72
C CYS A 376 -0.80 7.04 7.69
N LEU A 377 -1.00 5.75 7.44
CA LEU A 377 -1.88 4.88 8.21
C LEU A 377 -1.29 3.47 8.29
N GLU A 378 -1.30 2.88 9.48
CA GLU A 378 -1.28 1.43 9.67
C GLU A 378 -2.55 1.06 10.43
N ILE A 379 -3.25 -0.01 10.03
CA ILE A 379 -4.54 -0.39 10.61
C ILE A 379 -4.64 -1.89 10.82
N SER A 380 -5.20 -2.27 11.96
CA SER A 380 -5.64 -3.62 12.26
C SER A 380 -7.12 -3.62 12.62
N VAL A 381 -7.82 -4.67 12.18
CA VAL A 381 -9.24 -4.88 12.45
C VAL A 381 -9.43 -6.28 13.05
N ASN A 382 -10.07 -6.35 14.22
CA ASN A 382 -10.27 -7.59 14.99
C ASN A 382 -8.96 -8.38 15.19
N GLY A 383 -7.87 -7.67 15.50
CA GLY A 383 -6.54 -8.24 15.74
C GLY A 383 -5.77 -8.66 14.48
N ARG A 384 -6.35 -8.50 13.28
CA ARG A 384 -5.66 -8.77 12.00
C ARG A 384 -5.13 -7.46 11.41
N GLN A 385 -3.82 -7.35 11.23
CA GLN A 385 -3.23 -6.27 10.44
C GLN A 385 -3.76 -6.35 9.00
N LEU A 386 -4.27 -5.23 8.48
CA LEU A 386 -4.69 -5.16 7.09
C LEU A 386 -3.48 -4.93 6.20
N ASP A 387 -3.36 -5.78 5.19
CA ASP A 387 -2.41 -5.63 4.09
C ASP A 387 -3.19 -5.09 2.89
N PHE A 388 -2.80 -3.91 2.40
CA PHE A 388 -3.50 -3.24 1.30
C PHE A 388 -3.31 -3.92 -0.05
N ASP A 389 -2.30 -4.79 -0.18
CA ASP A 389 -2.16 -5.66 -1.35
C ASP A 389 -3.11 -6.86 -1.32
N GLU A 390 -3.73 -7.16 -0.16
CA GLU A 390 -4.79 -8.17 0.00
C GLU A 390 -6.20 -7.57 -0.04
N ALA A 391 -6.32 -6.27 -0.33
CA ALA A 391 -7.62 -5.62 -0.49
C ALA A 391 -8.42 -6.23 -1.66
N VAL A 392 -9.75 -6.15 -1.59
CA VAL A 392 -10.63 -6.48 -2.73
C VAL A 392 -10.44 -5.47 -3.85
N GLY A 393 -10.31 -4.20 -3.48
CA GLY A 393 -10.00 -3.09 -4.37
C GLY A 393 -9.16 -2.05 -3.65
N LYS A 394 -8.19 -1.45 -4.35
CA LYS A 394 -7.36 -0.36 -3.85
C LYS A 394 -7.12 0.63 -4.98
N ASP A 395 -7.30 1.91 -4.69
CA ASP A 395 -6.92 2.95 -5.64
C ASP A 395 -5.39 3.00 -5.84
N ASN A 396 -4.95 3.23 -7.08
CA ASN A 396 -3.51 3.25 -7.43
C ASN A 396 -2.73 4.38 -6.76
N SER A 397 -3.42 5.38 -6.21
CA SER A 397 -2.81 6.47 -5.47
C SER A 397 -2.40 6.10 -4.04
N ILE A 398 -2.77 4.90 -3.56
CA ILE A 398 -2.43 4.38 -2.22
C ILE A 398 -1.16 3.51 -2.30
N LYS A 399 -0.17 3.83 -1.47
CA LYS A 399 1.04 3.02 -1.26
C LYS A 399 0.80 2.06 -0.09
N SER A 400 1.02 0.77 -0.31
CA SER A 400 0.61 -0.27 0.66
C SER A 400 1.51 -0.34 1.88
N HIS A 401 2.81 -0.05 1.72
CA HIS A 401 3.85 -0.36 2.70
C HIS A 401 4.88 0.78 2.90
N SER A 402 4.82 1.86 2.12
CA SER A 402 5.66 3.03 2.28
C SER A 402 4.90 4.36 2.47
N CYS A 403 5.42 5.23 3.33
CA CYS A 403 4.98 6.62 3.49
C CYS A 403 6.12 7.61 3.27
N PRO A 404 5.86 8.78 2.64
CA PRO A 404 6.82 9.87 2.67
C PRO A 404 6.97 10.42 4.11
N PRO A 405 8.19 10.76 4.55
CA PRO A 405 8.44 11.33 5.87
C PRO A 405 8.09 12.82 5.91
N VAL A 406 7.98 13.41 7.10
CA VAL A 406 7.79 14.87 7.27
C VAL A 406 9.05 15.66 6.94
N SER A 407 10.22 15.10 7.21
CA SER A 407 11.51 15.73 6.92
C SER A 407 12.49 14.72 6.33
N SER A 408 13.48 15.21 5.59
CA SER A 408 14.58 14.36 5.12
C SER A 408 15.29 13.72 6.32
N PRO A 409 15.52 12.40 6.31
CA PRO A 409 16.30 11.77 7.37
C PRO A 409 17.69 12.42 7.43
N VAL A 410 18.06 12.91 8.62
CA VAL A 410 19.41 13.44 8.85
C VAL A 410 20.39 12.30 8.61
N PRO A 411 21.44 12.46 7.78
CA PRO A 411 22.47 11.45 7.64
C PRO A 411 22.97 11.05 9.04
N PRO A 412 23.20 9.76 9.34
CA PRO A 412 23.81 9.40 10.60
C PRO A 412 25.09 10.23 10.75
N ALA A 413 25.20 10.96 11.86
CA ALA A 413 26.38 11.75 12.17
C ALA A 413 27.59 10.84 11.99
N ALA A 414 28.54 11.23 11.14
CA ALA A 414 29.79 10.52 11.00
C ALA A 414 30.37 10.38 12.41
N GLU A 415 30.39 9.15 12.94
CA GLU A 415 31.09 8.86 14.18
C GLU A 415 32.52 9.34 13.97
N SER A 416 32.87 10.44 14.65
CA SER A 416 34.25 10.87 14.79
C SER A 416 34.98 9.72 15.47
N GLN A 417 35.72 8.94 14.69
CA GLN A 417 36.59 7.90 15.23
C GLN A 417 37.59 8.57 16.19
N PRO A 418 37.78 8.01 17.40
CA PRO A 418 38.71 8.54 18.39
C PRO A 418 40.18 8.45 17.96
#